data_AF-A0A9R1C1I3-F1
#
_entry.id   AF-A0A9R1C1I3-F1
#
_cell.length_a   1.000
_cell.length_b   1.000
_cell.length_c   1.000
_cell.angle_alpha   90.00
_cell.angle_beta   90.00
_cell.angle_gamma   90.00
#
_symmetry.space_group_name_H-M   'P 1'
#
loop_
_entity.id
_entity.type
_entity.pdbx_description
1 polymer ?
#
loop_
_entity_poly.entity_id
_entity_poly.type
_entity_poly.pdbx_seq_one_letter_code
_entity_poly.pdbx_strand_id
1 'polypeptide(L)'
;MALSAQDPGKLVFPFAPAYLENMSINLDHPKLSGETTVQNAVTEVAAMVGENVKLRRGFMLSTTAHGVVSSYLHTCPQPGLGRIAGLITLEAEDSSASLDALKRVGSSIAMHIVAAKPLFLSKELVSAAALENERDVLRTQVSLF
;
A
#
# COMPACT_ATOMS: atom_id res chain seq x y z
N MET A 1 7.91 -18.86 9.25
CA MET A 1 6.68 -19.22 9.98
C MET A 1 5.50 -18.82 9.09
N ALA A 2 4.70 -19.80 8.66
CA ALA A 2 3.68 -19.59 7.64
C ALA A 2 2.63 -18.56 8.10
N LEU A 3 2.45 -17.50 7.29
CA LEU A 3 1.35 -16.56 7.44
C LEU A 3 0.07 -17.31 7.09
N SER A 4 -0.59 -17.87 8.10
CA SER A 4 -1.92 -18.45 7.93
C SER A 4 -2.86 -17.32 7.54
N ALA A 5 -3.30 -17.34 6.28
CA ALA A 5 -4.35 -16.50 5.75
C ALA A 5 -5.63 -16.73 6.57
N GLN A 6 -5.87 -15.86 7.56
CA GLN A 6 -7.07 -15.93 8.41
C GLN A 6 -8.33 -15.39 7.72
N ASP A 7 -8.29 -15.09 6.43
CA ASP A 7 -9.49 -14.82 5.63
C ASP A 7 -9.17 -15.02 4.13
N PRO A 8 -9.64 -16.10 3.49
CA PRO A 8 -9.35 -16.38 2.08
C PRO A 8 -9.94 -15.35 1.10
N GLY A 9 -10.82 -14.43 1.56
CA GLY A 9 -11.35 -13.33 0.75
C GLY A 9 -10.64 -11.99 0.92
N LYS A 10 -9.68 -11.87 1.85
CA LYS A 10 -9.03 -10.60 2.16
C LYS A 10 -7.76 -10.43 1.32
N LEU A 11 -7.79 -9.50 0.37
CA LEU A 11 -6.66 -9.25 -0.56
C LEU A 11 -5.63 -8.24 -0.02
N VAL A 12 -5.91 -7.61 1.13
CA VAL A 12 -5.02 -6.63 1.77
C VAL A 12 -4.80 -6.99 3.23
N PHE A 13 -3.54 -7.19 3.59
CA PHE A 13 -3.12 -7.50 4.95
C PHE A 13 -2.29 -6.35 5.50
N PRO A 14 -2.87 -5.47 6.34
CA PRO A 14 -2.06 -4.57 7.14
C PRO A 14 -1.30 -5.40 8.16
N PHE A 15 -0.01 -5.18 8.29
CA PHE A 15 0.75 -5.73 9.39
C PHE A 15 1.40 -4.58 10.17
N ALA A 16 1.36 -4.70 11.50
CA ALA A 16 2.08 -3.79 12.37
C ALA A 16 3.60 -3.96 12.15
N PRO A 17 4.41 -2.92 12.35
CA PRO A 17 5.88 -3.03 12.29
C PRO A 17 6.43 -4.19 13.13
N ALA A 18 5.80 -4.48 14.27
CA ALA A 18 6.13 -5.60 15.16
C ALA A 18 6.19 -6.98 14.46
N TYR A 19 5.41 -7.20 13.40
CA TYR A 19 5.45 -8.46 12.65
C TYR A 19 6.72 -8.60 11.80
N LEU A 20 7.36 -7.47 11.45
CA LEU A 20 8.58 -7.46 10.64
C LEU A 20 9.85 -7.36 11.47
N GLU A 21 9.80 -6.88 12.71
CA GLU A 21 10.99 -6.58 13.52
C GLU A 21 12.00 -7.73 13.54
N ASN A 22 11.53 -8.97 13.73
CA ASN A 22 12.35 -10.18 13.80
C ASN A 22 12.46 -10.92 12.45
N MET A 23 11.91 -10.37 11.37
CA MET A 23 12.01 -10.98 10.05
C MET A 23 13.44 -10.83 9.55
N SER A 24 14.06 -11.96 9.19
CA SER A 24 15.38 -11.96 8.55
C SER A 24 15.27 -11.44 7.12
N ILE A 25 16.18 -10.53 6.76
CA ILE A 25 16.33 -9.96 5.43
C ILE A 25 17.81 -10.03 5.03
N ASN A 26 18.07 -10.27 3.75
CA ASN A 26 19.41 -10.19 3.19
C ASN A 26 19.53 -8.89 2.39
N LEU A 27 20.47 -8.04 2.77
CA LEU A 27 20.69 -6.74 2.14
C LEU A 27 21.91 -6.79 1.22
N ASP A 28 21.76 -6.16 0.07
CA ASP A 28 22.85 -5.97 -0.91
C ASP A 28 23.04 -4.47 -1.14
N HIS A 29 23.71 -3.82 -0.19
CA HIS A 29 24.05 -2.40 -0.27
C HIS A 29 25.50 -2.17 0.20
N PRO A 30 26.28 -1.26 -0.43
CA PRO A 30 27.70 -1.06 -0.08
C PRO A 30 27.97 -0.71 1.39
N LYS A 31 26.98 -0.13 2.08
CA LYS A 31 27.07 0.23 3.51
C LYS A 31 26.34 -0.74 4.45
N LEU A 32 25.39 -1.53 3.94
CA LEU A 32 24.58 -2.48 4.71
C LEU A 32 24.50 -3.77 3.90
N SER A 33 25.21 -4.81 4.32
CA SER A 33 25.24 -6.06 3.58
C SER A 33 25.13 -7.28 4.48
N GLY A 34 24.60 -8.36 3.92
CA GLY A 34 24.42 -9.63 4.61
C GLY A 34 23.06 -9.78 5.28
N GLU A 35 22.92 -10.89 6.00
CA GLU A 35 21.69 -11.27 6.67
C GLU A 35 21.56 -10.53 8.02
N THR A 36 20.42 -9.87 8.21
CA THR A 36 20.10 -9.15 9.45
C THR A 36 18.59 -9.12 9.67
N THR A 37 18.13 -8.64 10.82
CA THR A 37 16.70 -8.42 11.06
C THR A 37 16.27 -7.05 10.55
N VAL A 38 14.98 -6.88 10.20
CA VAL A 38 14.44 -5.57 9.82
C VAL A 38 14.68 -4.52 10.91
N GLN A 39 14.54 -4.89 12.19
CA GLN A 39 14.79 -3.97 13.31
C GLN A 39 16.24 -3.48 13.34
N ASN A 40 17.20 -4.40 13.16
CA ASN A 40 18.62 -4.06 13.15
C ASN A 40 18.95 -3.18 11.94
N ALA A 41 18.46 -3.53 10.75
CA ALA A 41 18.65 -2.73 9.55
C ALA A 41 18.13 -1.29 9.72
N VAL A 42 16.94 -1.11 10.30
CA VAL A 42 16.38 0.24 10.57
C VAL A 42 17.25 1.01 11.57
N THR A 43 17.75 0.33 12.61
CA THR A 43 18.62 0.95 13.64
C THR A 43 19.96 1.39 13.05
N GLU A 44 20.57 0.55 12.21
CA GLU A 44 21.83 0.88 11.53
C GLU A 44 21.64 2.05 10.56
N VAL A 45 20.56 2.07 9.79
CA VAL A 45 20.22 3.20 8.91
C VAL A 45 20.03 4.49 9.72
N ALA A 46 19.32 4.43 10.86
CA ALA A 46 19.17 5.59 11.75
C ALA A 46 20.52 6.10 12.26
N ALA A 47 21.43 5.19 12.67
CA ALA A 47 22.76 5.54 13.12
C ALA A 47 23.62 6.16 12.01
N MET A 48 23.53 5.67 10.76
CA MET A 48 24.27 6.20 9.62
C MET A 48 23.81 7.59 9.17
N VAL A 49 22.50 7.84 9.21
CA VAL A 49 21.92 9.12 8.80
C VAL A 49 21.99 10.16 9.94
N GLY A 50 22.01 9.70 11.20
CA GLY A 50 21.95 10.58 12.37
C GLY A 50 20.55 11.16 12.62
N GLU A 51 19.53 10.54 12.04
CA GLU A 51 18.12 10.96 12.13
C GLU A 51 17.25 9.86 12.76
N ASN A 52 16.09 10.26 13.27
CA ASN A 52 15.12 9.32 13.84
C ASN A 52 14.36 8.60 12.73
N VAL A 53 14.87 7.44 12.29
CA VAL A 53 14.25 6.58 11.28
C VAL A 53 13.37 5.52 11.93
N LYS A 54 12.12 5.40 11.49
CA LYS A 54 11.17 4.40 11.99
C LYS A 54 10.38 3.75 10.86
N LEU A 55 10.26 2.43 10.89
CA LEU A 55 9.30 1.71 10.07
C LEU A 55 7.90 1.89 10.67
N ARG A 56 7.07 2.74 10.07
CA ARG A 56 5.77 3.12 10.64
C ARG A 56 4.66 2.11 10.35
N ARG A 57 4.60 1.59 9.13
CA ARG A 57 3.49 0.75 8.64
C ARG A 57 3.93 -0.07 7.43
N GLY A 58 3.35 -1.25 7.26
CA GLY A 58 3.49 -2.04 6.05
C GLY A 58 2.16 -2.68 5.65
N PHE A 59 2.02 -2.91 4.35
CA PHE A 59 0.83 -3.51 3.75
C PHE A 59 1.29 -4.56 2.76
N MET A 60 0.62 -5.70 2.77
CA MET A 60 0.79 -6.74 1.76
C MET A 60 -0.49 -6.82 0.93
N LEU A 61 -0.35 -6.79 -0.39
CA LEU A 61 -1.45 -7.02 -1.32
C LEU A 61 -1.21 -8.35 -2.04
N SER A 62 -2.25 -9.17 -2.10
CA SER A 62 -2.28 -10.42 -2.87
C SER A 62 -3.35 -10.32 -3.95
N THR A 63 -3.26 -11.16 -4.97
CA THR A 63 -4.24 -11.26 -6.04
C THR A 63 -4.51 -12.72 -6.36
N THR A 64 -5.63 -13.04 -7.00
CA THR A 64 -5.91 -14.40 -7.45
C THR A 64 -5.03 -14.79 -8.65
N ALA A 65 -5.10 -16.05 -9.08
CA ALA A 65 -4.31 -16.55 -10.21
C ALA A 65 -4.56 -15.80 -11.54
N HIS A 66 -5.71 -15.15 -11.68
CA HIS A 66 -6.10 -14.39 -12.88
C HIS A 66 -6.01 -12.87 -12.69
N GLY A 67 -5.35 -12.45 -11.61
CA GLY A 67 -5.18 -11.04 -11.28
C GLY A 67 -3.76 -10.53 -11.35
N VAL A 68 -3.64 -9.22 -11.27
CA VAL A 68 -2.36 -8.50 -11.26
C VAL A 68 -2.33 -7.52 -10.11
N VAL A 69 -1.19 -7.44 -9.43
CA VAL A 69 -0.86 -6.32 -8.55
C VAL A 69 -0.15 -5.25 -9.39
N SER A 70 -0.66 -4.03 -9.37
CA SER A 70 -0.07 -2.87 -10.04
C SER A 70 0.18 -1.75 -9.04
N SER A 71 1.20 -0.94 -9.30
CA SER A 71 1.53 0.19 -8.43
C SER A 71 2.01 1.40 -9.22
N TYR A 72 1.92 2.56 -8.58
CA TYR A 72 2.47 3.82 -9.09
C TYR A 72 3.13 4.58 -7.94
N LEU A 73 4.36 5.03 -8.17
CA LEU A 73 5.13 5.86 -7.23
C LEU A 73 5.18 7.29 -7.75
N HIS A 74 4.69 8.23 -6.94
CA HIS A 74 4.77 9.66 -7.22
C HIS A 74 5.95 10.29 -6.47
N THR A 75 6.64 11.23 -7.15
CA THR A 75 7.88 11.86 -6.67
C THR A 75 8.94 10.80 -6.37
N CYS A 76 9.46 10.18 -7.42
CA CYS A 76 10.38 9.04 -7.36
C CYS A 76 11.83 9.51 -7.54
N PRO A 77 12.60 9.80 -6.47
CA PRO A 77 14.00 10.21 -6.60
C PRO A 77 14.89 9.04 -7.05
N GLN A 78 14.49 7.80 -6.78
CA GLN A 78 15.21 6.57 -7.11
C GLN A 78 14.22 5.43 -7.37
N PRO A 79 14.54 4.47 -8.25
CA PRO A 79 13.68 3.31 -8.50
C PRO A 79 13.26 2.61 -7.19
N GLY A 80 11.96 2.35 -7.04
CA GLY A 80 11.40 1.70 -5.85
C GLY A 80 11.18 2.62 -4.64
N LEU A 81 11.55 3.90 -4.72
CA LEU A 81 11.33 4.88 -3.64
C LEU A 81 10.39 5.99 -4.13
N GLY A 82 9.35 6.29 -3.35
CA GLY A 82 8.41 7.36 -3.66
C GLY A 82 7.85 8.02 -2.41
N ARG A 83 7.50 9.31 -2.51
CA ARG A 83 6.85 10.03 -1.41
C ARG A 83 5.41 9.56 -1.20
N ILE A 84 4.74 9.22 -2.29
CA ILE A 84 3.36 8.72 -2.29
C ILE A 84 3.30 7.51 -3.24
N ALA A 85 2.61 6.46 -2.81
CA ALA A 85 2.39 5.26 -3.61
C ALA A 85 0.90 4.96 -3.72
N GLY A 86 0.46 4.54 -4.91
CA GLY A 86 -0.83 3.91 -5.14
C GLY A 86 -0.59 2.44 -5.45
N LEU A 87 -1.39 1.56 -4.85
CA LEU A 87 -1.36 0.11 -5.09
C LEU A 87 -2.77 -0.35 -5.40
N ILE A 88 -2.91 -1.28 -6.34
CA ILE A 88 -4.18 -1.89 -6.72
C ILE A 88 -3.99 -3.35 -7.14
N THR A 89 -4.96 -4.17 -6.78
CA THR A 89 -5.16 -5.52 -7.31
C THR A 89 -6.30 -5.46 -8.33
N LEU A 90 -6.05 -5.96 -9.53
CA LEU A 90 -7.06 -6.02 -10.59
C LEU A 90 -7.19 -7.44 -11.11
N GLU A 91 -8.42 -7.86 -11.35
CA GLU A 91 -8.77 -9.17 -11.89
C GLU A 91 -9.70 -8.97 -13.08
N ALA A 92 -9.52 -9.78 -14.11
CA ALA A 92 -10.44 -9.84 -15.24
C ALA A 92 -11.42 -10.98 -15.03
N GLU A 93 -12.69 -10.73 -15.37
CA GLU A 93 -13.70 -11.80 -15.41
C GLU A 93 -13.38 -12.82 -16.51
N ASP A 94 -12.85 -12.35 -17.65
CA ASP A 94 -12.37 -13.21 -18.73
C ASP A 94 -10.93 -13.65 -18.46
N SER A 95 -10.75 -14.92 -18.13
CA SER A 95 -9.44 -15.55 -17.90
C SER A 95 -8.49 -15.53 -19.12
N SER A 96 -9.00 -15.26 -20.32
CA SER A 96 -8.19 -15.11 -21.54
C SER A 96 -7.62 -13.70 -21.71
N ALA A 97 -8.02 -12.75 -20.85
CA ALA A 97 -7.53 -11.38 -20.90
C ALA A 97 -6.01 -11.33 -20.70
N SER A 98 -5.35 -10.47 -21.50
CA SER A 98 -3.91 -10.27 -21.40
C SER A 98 -3.53 -9.66 -20.05
N LEU A 99 -2.74 -10.38 -19.25
CA LEU A 99 -2.20 -9.88 -17.98
C LEU A 99 -1.38 -8.60 -18.16
N ASP A 100 -0.71 -8.43 -19.30
CA ASP A 100 0.05 -7.20 -19.58
C ASP A 100 -0.87 -6.01 -19.88
N ALA A 101 -2.01 -6.25 -20.52
CA ALA A 101 -3.04 -5.22 -20.68
C ALA A 101 -3.62 -4.82 -19.32
N LEU A 102 -3.91 -5.80 -18.45
CA LEU A 102 -4.37 -5.55 -17.08
C LEU A 102 -3.37 -4.73 -16.27
N LYS A 103 -2.06 -5.05 -16.36
CA LYS A 103 -1.00 -4.27 -15.69
C LYS A 103 -0.95 -2.82 -16.18
N ARG A 104 -1.12 -2.57 -17.48
CA ARG A 104 -1.13 -1.20 -18.03
C ARG A 104 -2.30 -0.38 -17.50
N VAL A 105 -3.49 -0.98 -17.48
CA VAL A 105 -4.69 -0.36 -16.89
C VAL A 105 -4.50 -0.16 -15.38
N GLY A 106 -3.99 -1.16 -14.68
CA GLY A 106 -3.70 -1.12 -13.25
C GLY A 106 -2.74 -0.01 -12.85
N SER A 107 -1.65 0.18 -13.59
CA SER A 107 -0.71 1.29 -13.35
C SER A 107 -1.37 2.65 -13.55
N SER A 108 -2.25 2.79 -14.56
CA SER A 108 -2.99 4.03 -14.81
C SER A 108 -3.99 4.33 -13.70
N ILE A 109 -4.67 3.30 -13.19
CA ILE A 109 -5.58 3.42 -12.05
C ILE A 109 -4.80 3.71 -10.76
N ALA A 110 -3.65 3.07 -10.53
CA ALA A 110 -2.80 3.36 -9.38
C ALA A 110 -2.34 4.83 -9.35
N MET A 111 -2.03 5.41 -10.51
CA MET A 111 -1.78 6.85 -10.64
C MET A 111 -3.02 7.68 -10.27
N HIS A 112 -4.20 7.30 -10.75
CA HIS A 112 -5.45 7.96 -10.38
C HIS A 112 -5.73 7.88 -8.88
N ILE A 113 -5.46 6.75 -8.23
CA ILE A 113 -5.60 6.59 -6.77
C ILE A 113 -4.71 7.59 -6.02
N VAL A 114 -3.46 7.79 -6.45
CA VAL A 114 -2.56 8.78 -5.83
C VAL A 114 -3.11 10.20 -5.96
N ALA A 115 -3.67 10.55 -7.12
CA ALA A 115 -4.20 11.88 -7.40
C ALA A 115 -5.53 12.16 -6.68
N ALA A 116 -6.50 11.24 -6.81
CA ALA A 116 -7.86 11.42 -6.31
C ALA A 116 -8.05 11.00 -4.84
N LYS A 117 -7.16 10.14 -4.32
CA LYS A 117 -7.22 9.59 -2.95
C LYS A 117 -8.61 9.07 -2.58
N PRO A 118 -9.20 8.18 -3.40
CA PRO A 118 -10.55 7.67 -3.13
C PRO A 118 -10.58 6.92 -1.80
N LEU A 119 -11.65 7.14 -1.03
CA LEU A 119 -11.85 6.46 0.26
C LEU A 119 -12.57 5.11 0.10
N PHE A 120 -13.30 4.93 -1.00
CA PHE A 120 -14.13 3.75 -1.26
C PHE A 120 -13.98 3.31 -2.71
N LEU A 121 -14.15 2.01 -2.97
CA LEU A 121 -14.09 1.45 -4.33
C LEU A 121 -15.41 1.62 -5.08
N SER A 122 -16.54 1.60 -4.38
CA SER A 122 -17.87 1.76 -4.96
C SER A 122 -18.79 2.51 -4.00
N LYS A 123 -19.95 2.96 -4.50
CA LYS A 123 -20.91 3.75 -3.72
C LYS A 123 -21.53 2.95 -2.57
N GLU A 124 -21.70 1.65 -2.79
CA GLU A 124 -22.32 0.72 -1.85
C GLU A 124 -21.43 0.48 -0.62
N LEU A 125 -20.13 0.74 -0.73
CA LEU A 125 -19.16 0.61 0.36
C LEU A 125 -19.09 1.86 1.25
N VAL A 126 -19.79 2.94 0.91
CA VAL A 126 -19.80 4.16 1.71
C VAL A 126 -20.62 3.92 2.98
N SER A 127 -19.98 4.06 4.13
CA SER A 127 -20.66 3.83 5.41
C SER A 127 -21.67 4.93 5.73
N ALA A 128 -22.73 4.59 6.45
CA ALA A 128 -23.71 5.57 6.93
C ALA A 128 -23.06 6.67 7.77
N ALA A 129 -22.04 6.32 8.57
CA ALA A 129 -21.27 7.29 9.36
C ALA A 129 -20.49 8.28 8.48
N ALA A 130 -19.87 7.81 7.39
CA ALA A 130 -19.18 8.68 6.44
C ALA A 130 -20.16 9.63 5.74
N LEU A 131 -21.35 9.13 5.35
CA LEU A 131 -22.40 9.95 4.76
C LEU A 131 -22.93 11.02 5.71
N GLU A 132 -23.19 10.67 6.97
CA GLU A 132 -23.72 11.65 7.92
C GLU A 132 -22.66 12.70 8.28
N ASN A 133 -21.39 12.31 8.44
CA ASN A 133 -20.31 13.26 8.64
C ASN A 133 -20.21 14.27 7.47
N GLU A 134 -20.31 13.79 6.22
CA GLU A 134 -20.31 14.70 5.06
C GLU A 134 -21.55 15.62 5.05
N ARG A 135 -22.73 15.11 5.40
CA ARG A 135 -23.94 15.93 5.53
C ARG A 135 -23.80 17.01 6.59
N ASP A 136 -23.18 16.71 7.73
CA ASP A 136 -22.95 17.69 8.80
C ASP A 136 -21.95 18.76 8.38
N VAL A 137 -20.89 18.38 7.66
CA VAL A 137 -19.97 19.35 7.04
C VAL A 137 -20.73 20.27 6.09
N LEU A 138 -21.58 19.73 5.21
CA LEU A 138 -22.38 20.53 4.28
C LEU A 138 -23.40 21.44 4.98
N ARG A 139 -24.12 20.95 5.99
CA ARG A 139 -25.04 21.76 6.81
C ARG A 139 -24.31 22.93 7.47
N THR A 140 -23.12 22.66 8.02
CA THR A 140 -22.28 23.67 8.66
C THR A 140 -21.86 24.73 7.65
N GLN A 141 -21.37 24.32 6.47
CA GLN A 141 -20.98 25.24 5.41
C GLN A 141 -22.13 26.12 4.93
N VAL A 142 -23.33 25.56 4.74
CA VAL A 142 -24.52 26.33 4.35
C VAL A 142 -24.94 27.31 5.47
N SER A 143 -24.83 26.93 6.73
CA SER A 143 -25.19 27.80 7.86
C SER A 143 -24.21 28.95 8.10
N LEU A 144 -23.01 28.88 7.51
CA LEU A 144 -21.95 29.90 7.62
C LEU A 144 -22.08 30.99 6.53
N PHE A 145 -23.09 30.92 5.67
CA PHE A 145 -23.49 31.94 4.70
C PHE A 145 -24.83 32.57 5.12
#